data_AF-A0AAD1QYE7-F1
#
_entry.id   AF-A0AAD1QYE7-F1
#
_cell.length_a   1.000
_cell.length_b   1.000
_cell.length_c   1.000
_cell.angle_alpha   90.00
_cell.angle_beta   90.00
_cell.angle_gamma   90.00
#
_symmetry.space_group_name_H-M   'P 1'
#
loop_
_entity.id
_entity.type
_entity.pdbx_description
1 polymer ?
#
loop_
_entity_poly.entity_id
_entity_poly.type
_entity_poly.pdbx_seq_one_letter_code
_entity_poly.pdbx_strand_id
1 'polypeptide(L)'
;MSVYGHMMCFVNCHLPAHMENTHQRLDDFERMLEAHQFDGESVGSILDHDAVFWFGDLNFRITDFGIHFIREVIQGNRYSVLWEKDQLNMAKKKEGFLQGFMEGPLKFKPTYKFDLNSDVYDTRWKKSLFGFNGKKRKPAWTDRILWKLKNISEDESGEHPDADYENILKIILEKYTSHMSYGISDHKPVTGTFNVQMKPLIVAAPVAVRAEGEWNADHDALISYSVAKDFPSSTWDWIGLYPVGFRHTKDYVTYAWVKDDEISFSEDCNQKHRATWKVYLHFTSCTAQLFLEAISARPILQFFLGTTSTLYSH
;
A
#
# COMPACT_ATOMS: atom_id res chain seq x y z
N MET A 1 -0.39 -6.20 4.24
CA MET A 1 -1.14 -6.80 3.09
C MET A 1 -0.28 -7.87 2.43
N SER A 2 -0.84 -9.03 2.07
CA SER A 2 -0.13 -10.08 1.30
C SER A 2 -0.62 -10.14 -0.15
N VAL A 3 0.31 -10.19 -1.11
CA VAL A 3 0.04 -10.33 -2.55
C VAL A 3 0.89 -11.46 -3.11
N TYR A 4 0.27 -12.55 -3.56
CA TYR A 4 0.97 -13.76 -4.03
C TYR A 4 2.01 -14.33 -3.03
N GLY A 5 1.79 -14.11 -1.74
CA GLY A 5 2.69 -14.51 -0.65
C GLY A 5 3.74 -13.45 -0.29
N HIS A 6 3.81 -12.32 -1.00
CA HIS A 6 4.68 -11.18 -0.68
C HIS A 6 3.98 -10.21 0.25
N MET A 7 4.63 -9.84 1.34
CA MET A 7 4.13 -8.86 2.29
C MET A 7 4.50 -7.44 1.82
N MET A 8 3.47 -6.63 1.57
CA MET A 8 3.59 -5.24 1.15
C MET A 8 3.08 -4.31 2.24
N CYS A 9 3.88 -3.28 2.53
CA CYS A 9 3.56 -2.21 3.46
C CYS A 9 3.40 -0.88 2.73
N PHE A 10 2.36 -0.13 3.09
CA PHE A 10 2.10 1.21 2.59
C PHE A 10 1.97 2.17 3.78
N VAL A 11 2.92 3.07 3.91
CA VAL A 11 2.98 4.05 5.00
C VAL A 11 2.70 5.42 4.43
N ASN A 12 1.62 6.05 4.90
CA ASN A 12 1.34 7.45 4.64
C ASN A 12 1.61 8.26 5.91
N CYS A 13 2.43 9.31 5.83
CA CYS A 13 2.67 10.17 6.98
C CYS A 13 2.67 11.67 6.62
N HIS A 14 2.45 12.48 7.65
CA HIS A 14 2.55 13.93 7.58
C HIS A 14 3.54 14.38 8.66
N LEU A 15 4.73 14.79 8.23
CA LEU A 15 5.83 15.13 9.12
C LEU A 15 5.80 16.62 9.52
N PRO A 16 6.47 17.00 10.63
CA PRO A 16 6.52 18.38 11.10
C PRO A 16 6.89 19.40 10.02
N ALA A 17 6.05 20.42 9.85
CA ALA A 17 6.27 21.50 8.91
C ALA A 17 7.44 22.42 9.33
N HIS A 18 7.77 23.39 8.47
CA HIS A 18 8.81 24.43 8.64
C HIS A 18 10.25 24.00 8.32
N MET A 19 11.09 24.98 7.96
CA MET A 19 12.45 24.76 7.45
C MET A 19 13.36 24.17 8.52
N GLU A 20 13.17 24.63 9.76
CA GLU A 20 14.04 24.41 10.91
C GLU A 20 13.86 23.00 11.50
N ASN A 21 12.70 22.37 11.28
CA ASN A 21 12.32 21.11 11.92
C ASN A 21 12.91 19.86 11.22
N THR A 22 14.07 19.97 10.58
CA THR A 22 14.65 18.84 9.83
C THR A 22 15.00 17.69 10.76
N HIS A 23 15.62 17.96 11.90
CA HIS A 23 15.92 16.92 12.89
C HIS A 23 14.65 16.25 13.42
N GLN A 24 13.64 17.03 13.79
CA GLN A 24 12.36 16.48 14.25
C GLN A 24 11.70 15.56 13.21
N ARG A 25 11.77 15.91 11.92
CA ARG A 25 11.27 15.04 10.85
C ARG A 25 12.03 13.71 10.77
N LEU A 26 13.35 13.74 10.98
CA LEU A 26 14.19 12.54 10.97
C LEU A 26 13.87 11.66 12.19
N ASP A 27 13.79 12.25 13.39
CA ASP A 27 13.43 11.54 14.62
C ASP A 27 12.04 10.89 14.50
N ASP A 28 11.06 11.62 13.96
CA ASP A 28 9.71 11.07 13.73
C ASP A 28 9.72 9.95 12.67
N PHE A 29 10.53 10.06 11.62
CA PHE A 29 10.66 9.02 10.60
C PHE A 29 11.25 7.74 11.19
N GLU A 30 12.37 7.85 11.91
CA GLU A 30 13.06 6.73 12.56
C GLU A 30 12.16 6.07 13.60
N ARG A 31 11.51 6.87 14.46
CA ARG A 31 10.54 6.35 15.44
C ARG A 31 9.39 5.61 14.78
N MET A 32 8.88 6.08 13.64
CA MET A 32 7.84 5.36 12.90
C MET A 32 8.34 4.02 12.35
N LEU A 33 9.60 3.92 11.91
CA LEU A 33 10.18 2.65 11.49
C LEU A 33 10.29 1.64 12.63
N GLU A 34 10.67 2.09 13.82
CA GLU A 34 10.95 1.23 14.99
C GLU A 34 9.69 0.87 15.79
N ALA A 35 8.80 1.82 16.01
CA ALA A 35 7.71 1.68 16.97
C ALA A 35 6.42 1.09 16.36
N HIS A 36 6.31 1.04 15.04
CA HIS A 36 5.10 0.54 14.39
C HIS A 36 5.13 -0.99 14.34
N GLN A 37 4.24 -1.61 15.13
CA GLN A 37 4.01 -3.05 15.13
C GLN A 37 2.68 -3.35 14.46
N PHE A 38 2.66 -4.40 13.63
CA PHE A 38 1.45 -4.89 12.99
C PHE A 38 0.89 -6.04 13.83
N ASP A 39 -0.24 -5.81 14.50
CA ASP A 39 -0.90 -6.83 15.31
C ASP A 39 -1.41 -7.97 14.42
N GLY A 40 -0.90 -9.19 14.66
CA GLY A 40 -1.40 -10.41 14.04
C GLY A 40 -0.84 -10.76 12.66
N GLU A 41 0.05 -9.96 12.07
CA GLU A 41 0.74 -10.35 10.82
C GLU A 41 1.99 -11.21 11.12
N SER A 42 2.45 -12.01 10.15
CA SER A 42 3.71 -12.79 10.25
C SER A 42 4.98 -11.92 10.26
N VAL A 43 4.81 -10.60 10.29
CA VAL A 43 5.82 -9.57 10.05
C VAL A 43 5.68 -8.52 11.16
N GLY A 44 6.71 -8.37 11.99
CA GLY A 44 6.63 -7.58 13.23
C GLY A 44 6.77 -6.07 13.03
N SER A 45 7.61 -5.63 12.10
CA SER A 45 7.92 -4.22 11.84
C SER A 45 7.69 -3.81 10.38
N ILE A 46 7.75 -2.49 10.11
CA ILE A 46 7.64 -1.97 8.74
C ILE A 46 8.71 -2.55 7.83
N LEU A 47 9.96 -2.65 8.31
CA LEU A 47 11.09 -3.08 7.50
C LEU A 47 11.16 -4.60 7.28
N ASP A 48 10.35 -5.37 8.00
CA ASP A 48 10.28 -6.83 7.82
C ASP A 48 9.47 -7.24 6.58
N HIS A 49 8.72 -6.31 5.99
CA HIS A 49 7.94 -6.51 4.76
C HIS A 49 8.86 -6.63 3.53
N ASP A 50 8.46 -7.45 2.55
CA ASP A 50 9.22 -7.67 1.30
C ASP A 50 9.31 -6.39 0.46
N ALA A 51 8.26 -5.56 0.49
CA ALA A 51 8.23 -4.23 -0.10
C ALA A 51 7.56 -3.20 0.81
N VAL A 52 8.19 -2.03 0.95
CA VAL A 52 7.67 -0.87 1.67
C VAL A 52 7.52 0.30 0.72
N PHE A 53 6.33 0.87 0.64
CA PHE A 53 6.06 2.17 0.02
C PHE A 53 5.80 3.20 1.11
N TRP A 54 6.56 4.29 1.10
CA TRP A 54 6.45 5.35 2.09
C TRP A 54 6.19 6.69 1.43
N PHE A 55 5.07 7.33 1.75
CA PHE A 55 4.65 8.54 1.05
C PHE A 55 3.90 9.52 1.96
N GLY A 56 3.62 10.70 1.43
CA GLY A 56 2.82 11.73 2.10
C GLY A 56 3.49 13.10 2.07
N ASP A 57 3.02 14.00 2.94
CA ASP A 57 3.66 15.31 3.17
C ASP A 57 4.81 15.14 4.17
N LEU A 58 5.98 14.78 3.63
CA LEU A 58 7.19 14.62 4.41
C LEU A 58 7.81 15.95 4.81
N ASN A 59 7.30 17.07 4.30
CA ASN A 59 7.63 18.43 4.73
C ASN A 59 9.11 18.85 4.67
N PHE A 60 9.98 18.08 4.01
CA PHE A 60 11.36 18.45 3.74
C PHE A 60 11.44 19.67 2.79
N ARG A 61 12.43 20.52 3.02
CA ARG A 61 12.56 21.82 2.37
C ARG A 61 13.89 21.96 1.62
N ILE A 62 14.00 23.00 0.80
CA ILE A 62 15.23 23.35 0.09
C ILE A 62 16.02 24.37 0.93
N THR A 63 17.20 23.96 1.41
CA THR A 63 18.10 24.83 2.19
C THR A 63 19.02 25.66 1.28
N ASP A 64 19.77 26.59 1.88
CA ASP A 64 20.91 27.33 1.31
C ASP A 64 20.64 28.25 0.10
N PHE A 65 19.48 28.13 -0.55
CA PHE A 65 19.09 28.99 -1.66
C PHE A 65 18.04 30.03 -1.26
N GLY A 66 18.22 31.26 -1.76
CA GLY A 66 17.23 32.33 -1.64
C GLY A 66 15.98 32.06 -2.48
N ILE A 67 14.83 32.60 -2.07
CA ILE A 67 13.55 32.40 -2.78
C ILE A 67 13.59 32.87 -4.24
N HIS A 68 14.35 33.94 -4.54
CA HIS A 68 14.48 34.45 -5.92
C HIS A 68 15.21 33.47 -6.82
N PHE A 69 16.33 32.93 -6.35
CA PHE A 69 17.09 31.91 -7.07
C PHE A 69 16.25 30.65 -7.32
N ILE A 70 15.55 30.15 -6.30
CA ILE A 70 14.66 28.99 -6.44
C ILE A 70 13.60 29.25 -7.52
N ARG A 71 12.98 30.44 -7.53
CA ARG A 71 11.98 30.80 -8.55
C ARG A 71 12.56 30.86 -9.96
N GLU A 72 13.75 31.43 -10.12
CA GLU A 72 14.44 31.49 -11.42
C GLU A 72 14.75 30.07 -11.95
N VAL A 73 15.25 29.19 -11.07
CA VAL A 73 15.53 27.79 -11.41
C VAL A 73 14.25 27.05 -11.81
N ILE A 74 13.14 27.27 -11.09
CA ILE A 74 11.84 26.68 -11.44
C ILE A 74 11.33 27.20 -12.78
N GLN A 75 11.44 28.51 -13.05
CA GLN A 75 11.02 29.12 -14.31
C GLN A 75 11.82 28.57 -15.50
N GLY A 76 13.12 28.31 -15.30
CA GLY A 76 13.97 27.67 -16.31
C GLY A 76 13.84 26.14 -16.40
N ASN A 77 12.96 25.51 -15.63
CA ASN A 77 12.85 24.04 -15.52
C ASN A 77 14.17 23.33 -15.15
N ARG A 78 15.09 24.01 -14.45
CA ARG A 78 16.43 23.50 -14.10
C ARG A 78 16.46 22.83 -12.73
N TYR A 79 15.47 21.99 -12.43
CA TYR A 79 15.22 21.48 -11.06
C TYR A 79 16.40 20.78 -10.41
N SER A 80 17.25 20.11 -11.20
CA SER A 80 18.42 19.37 -10.71
C SER A 80 19.40 20.22 -9.92
N VAL A 81 19.47 21.53 -10.19
CA VAL A 81 20.30 22.49 -9.45
C VAL A 81 19.91 22.55 -7.96
N LEU A 82 18.67 22.20 -7.62
CA LEU A 82 18.15 22.27 -6.25
C LEU A 82 18.34 20.95 -5.48
N TRP A 83 18.64 19.83 -6.14
CA TRP A 83 18.59 18.50 -5.54
C TRP A 83 19.59 18.30 -4.40
N GLU A 84 20.80 18.84 -4.53
CA GLU A 84 21.84 18.74 -3.48
C GLU A 84 21.52 19.55 -2.22
N LYS A 85 20.53 20.45 -2.31
CA LYS A 85 20.06 21.28 -1.21
C LYS A 85 18.66 20.92 -0.75
N ASP A 86 18.08 19.85 -1.29
CA ASP A 86 16.84 19.26 -0.80
C ASP A 86 17.14 18.44 0.47
N GLN A 87 16.50 18.79 1.59
CA GLN A 87 16.81 18.18 2.89
C GLN A 87 16.59 16.66 2.91
N LEU A 88 15.61 16.12 2.18
CA LEU A 88 15.40 14.67 2.10
C LEU A 88 16.53 14.00 1.31
N ASN A 89 16.91 14.54 0.15
CA ASN A 89 18.05 14.02 -0.61
C ASN A 89 19.34 14.04 0.21
N MET A 90 19.58 15.11 0.97
CA MET A 90 20.72 15.21 1.89
C MET A 90 20.63 14.15 2.99
N ALA A 91 19.46 13.98 3.61
CA ALA A 91 19.25 13.00 4.68
C ALA A 91 19.45 11.56 4.18
N LYS A 92 18.94 11.20 3.00
CA LYS A 92 19.15 9.88 2.38
C LYS A 92 20.62 9.52 2.15
N LYS A 93 21.51 10.52 2.00
CA LYS A 93 22.96 10.32 1.87
C LYS A 93 23.66 10.14 3.21
N LYS A 94 23.07 10.62 4.30
CA LYS A 94 23.73 10.76 5.61
C LYS A 94 23.19 9.77 6.65
N GLU A 95 21.87 9.63 6.71
CA GLU A 95 21.19 8.90 7.79
C GLU A 95 21.03 7.43 7.42
N GLY A 96 21.54 6.54 8.28
CA GLY A 96 21.61 5.10 8.03
C GLY A 96 20.24 4.44 7.82
N PHE A 97 19.24 4.82 8.61
CA PHE A 97 17.88 4.24 8.52
C PHE A 97 17.16 4.59 7.21
N LEU A 98 17.59 5.64 6.50
CA LEU A 98 17.09 6.00 5.17
C LEU A 98 17.82 5.28 4.03
N GLN A 99 18.91 4.56 4.31
CA GLN A 99 19.62 3.79 3.29
C GLN A 99 18.73 2.66 2.74
N GLY A 100 18.81 2.46 1.44
CA GLY A 100 17.97 1.51 0.70
C GLY A 100 16.59 2.04 0.29
N PHE A 101 16.11 3.16 0.87
CA PHE A 101 14.92 3.82 0.33
C PHE A 101 15.26 4.50 -1.01
N MET A 102 14.59 4.06 -2.06
CA MET A 102 14.64 4.61 -3.41
C MET A 102 13.59 5.72 -3.58
N GLU A 103 13.85 6.65 -4.49
CA GLU A 103 12.91 7.68 -4.91
C GLU A 103 13.15 8.01 -6.39
N GLY A 104 12.08 8.37 -7.13
CA GLY A 104 12.19 8.81 -8.51
C GLY A 104 12.84 10.19 -8.64
N PRO A 105 13.41 10.53 -9.82
CA PRO A 105 13.99 11.85 -10.01
C PRO A 105 12.90 12.94 -9.98
N LEU A 106 13.15 14.02 -9.23
CA LEU A 106 12.24 15.17 -9.11
C LEU A 106 12.28 16.05 -10.39
N LYS A 107 11.68 15.52 -11.47
CA LYS A 107 11.59 16.17 -12.80
C LYS A 107 10.36 17.08 -12.95
N PHE A 108 9.70 17.41 -11.85
CA PHE A 108 8.51 18.25 -11.79
C PHE A 108 8.70 19.41 -10.82
N LYS A 109 7.87 20.45 -10.96
CA LYS A 109 7.93 21.66 -10.12
C LYS A 109 7.71 21.31 -8.63
N PRO A 110 8.38 22.01 -7.69
CA PRO A 110 8.08 21.90 -6.26
C PRO A 110 6.58 21.99 -5.96
N THR A 111 6.08 21.13 -5.09
CA THR A 111 4.63 20.89 -4.90
C THR A 111 4.01 21.82 -3.86
N TYR A 112 4.84 22.59 -3.15
CA TYR A 112 4.44 23.55 -2.14
C TYR A 112 5.27 24.84 -2.29
N LYS A 113 4.81 26.06 -1.97
CA LYS A 113 3.46 26.46 -1.53
C LYS A 113 2.80 27.32 -2.61
N PHE A 114 1.57 26.99 -2.98
CA PHE A 114 0.79 27.72 -3.97
C PHE A 114 -0.22 28.69 -3.34
N ASP A 115 -0.65 29.68 -4.11
CA ASP A 115 -1.90 30.38 -3.84
C ASP A 115 -3.07 29.46 -4.21
N LEU A 116 -4.17 29.53 -3.44
CA LEU A 116 -5.35 28.72 -3.72
C LEU A 116 -5.93 29.07 -5.09
N ASN A 117 -6.46 28.05 -5.76
CA ASN A 117 -7.03 28.09 -7.11
C ASN A 117 -6.06 28.62 -8.17
N SER A 118 -4.76 28.35 -8.00
CA SER A 118 -3.69 28.91 -8.83
C SER A 118 -2.48 27.98 -8.95
N ASP A 119 -1.67 28.21 -9.99
CA ASP A 119 -0.33 27.62 -10.18
C ASP A 119 0.79 28.60 -9.83
N VAL A 120 0.43 29.71 -9.19
CA VAL A 120 1.36 30.73 -8.74
C VAL A 120 1.81 30.40 -7.32
N TYR A 121 3.12 30.33 -7.12
CA TYR A 121 3.72 30.18 -5.79
C TYR A 121 3.45 31.40 -4.91
N ASP A 122 3.12 31.12 -3.65
CA ASP A 122 2.72 32.03 -2.57
C ASP A 122 3.07 33.51 -2.82
N THR A 123 2.05 34.30 -3.14
CA THR A 123 2.16 35.74 -3.37
C THR A 123 1.80 36.57 -2.14
N ARG A 124 1.50 35.95 -0.99
CA ARG A 124 1.11 36.67 0.25
C ARG A 124 2.11 37.73 0.68
N TRP A 125 3.37 37.61 0.27
CA TRP A 125 4.39 38.64 0.47
C TRP A 125 4.05 39.99 -0.19
N LYS A 126 3.29 40.01 -1.30
CA LYS A 126 2.83 41.26 -1.95
C LYS A 126 1.80 42.00 -1.09
N LYS A 127 1.06 41.27 -0.24
CA LYS A 127 0.09 41.84 0.73
C LYS A 127 0.78 42.42 1.97
N SER A 128 2.05 42.07 2.22
CA SER A 128 2.86 42.62 3.33
C SER A 128 3.20 44.11 3.14
N LEU A 129 3.04 44.67 1.94
CA LEU A 129 3.17 46.12 1.71
C LEU A 129 2.13 46.93 2.52
N PHE A 130 1.04 46.28 2.96
CA PHE A 130 -0.04 46.86 3.78
C PHE A 130 -0.02 46.39 5.25
N GLY A 131 1.11 45.89 5.76
CA GLY A 131 1.30 45.69 7.22
C GLY A 131 0.96 44.31 7.80
N PHE A 132 0.67 43.28 6.98
CA PHE A 132 0.50 41.92 7.49
C PHE A 132 1.78 41.07 7.35
N ASN A 133 2.33 40.65 8.49
CA ASN A 133 3.63 40.00 8.64
C ASN A 133 3.61 38.49 8.25
N GLY A 134 3.34 38.20 6.97
CA GLY A 134 3.35 36.84 6.44
C GLY A 134 4.77 36.36 6.10
N LYS A 135 5.30 35.35 6.82
CA LYS A 135 6.59 34.72 6.51
C LYS A 135 6.58 34.11 5.10
N LYS A 136 7.51 34.52 4.23
CA LYS A 136 7.70 33.99 2.87
C LYS A 136 8.04 32.50 2.93
N ARG A 137 7.21 31.63 2.34
CA ARG A 137 7.56 30.21 2.17
C ARG A 137 8.27 30.01 0.83
N LYS A 138 9.48 29.44 0.88
CA LYS A 138 10.20 29.02 -0.33
C LYS A 138 9.48 27.83 -0.96
N PRO A 139 9.42 27.74 -2.31
CA PRO A 139 8.97 26.53 -2.97
C PRO A 139 9.79 25.30 -2.51
N ALA A 140 9.14 24.16 -2.29
CA ALA A 140 9.77 22.91 -1.85
C ALA A 140 8.99 21.67 -2.34
N TRP A 141 9.68 20.54 -2.49
CA TRP A 141 9.07 19.23 -2.68
C TRP A 141 8.78 18.62 -1.31
N THR A 142 7.62 18.97 -0.76
CA THR A 142 7.16 18.50 0.55
C THR A 142 6.47 17.14 0.43
N ASP A 143 5.83 16.89 -0.70
CA ASP A 143 5.05 15.68 -0.98
C ASP A 143 5.93 14.67 -1.74
N ARG A 144 6.19 13.51 -1.14
CA ARG A 144 7.21 12.56 -1.63
C ARG A 144 6.70 11.12 -1.62
N ILE A 145 7.28 10.30 -2.49
CA ILE A 145 7.01 8.85 -2.57
C ILE A 145 8.34 8.11 -2.62
N LEU A 146 8.64 7.35 -1.58
CA LEU A 146 9.80 6.47 -1.48
C LEU A 146 9.35 5.02 -1.52
N TRP A 147 10.25 4.13 -1.91
CA TRP A 147 10.04 2.70 -1.80
C TRP A 147 11.32 1.97 -1.41
N LYS A 148 11.21 0.85 -0.73
CA LYS A 148 12.32 0.00 -0.32
C LYS A 148 11.93 -1.47 -0.50
N LEU A 149 12.84 -2.27 -1.03
CA LEU A 149 12.74 -3.71 -1.02
C LEU A 149 13.54 -4.25 0.16
N LYS A 150 13.09 -5.35 0.75
CA LYS A 150 13.84 -6.04 1.79
C LYS A 150 15.16 -6.54 1.21
N ASN A 151 16.27 -6.18 1.84
CA ASN A 151 17.58 -6.75 1.52
C ASN A 151 17.72 -8.06 2.29
N ILE A 152 17.74 -9.19 1.59
CA ILE A 152 18.17 -10.45 2.17
C ILE A 152 19.69 -10.53 1.98
N SER A 153 20.43 -9.98 2.93
CA SER A 153 21.87 -10.18 2.99
C SER A 153 22.25 -10.51 4.44
N GLU A 154 22.64 -11.78 4.61
CA GLU A 154 23.58 -12.36 5.59
C GLU A 154 23.11 -13.19 6.80
N ASP A 155 21.89 -13.05 7.36
CA ASP A 155 21.57 -13.80 8.61
C ASP A 155 20.81 -15.14 8.45
N GLU A 156 20.27 -15.48 7.26
CA GLU A 156 19.45 -16.70 7.08
C GLU A 156 19.91 -17.65 5.96
N SER A 157 21.08 -17.44 5.36
CA SER A 157 21.61 -18.35 4.35
C SER A 157 22.83 -19.13 4.87
N GLY A 158 22.56 -20.26 5.52
CA GLY A 158 23.35 -21.44 5.18
C GLY A 158 23.28 -21.62 3.66
N GLU A 159 24.44 -21.47 3.00
CA GLU A 159 24.71 -21.81 1.60
C GLU A 159 23.57 -21.56 0.59
N HIS A 160 23.31 -20.29 0.22
CA HIS A 160 22.87 -19.99 -1.15
C HIS A 160 23.39 -18.61 -1.56
N PRO A 161 24.40 -18.53 -2.45
CA PRO A 161 25.02 -17.27 -2.84
C PRO A 161 24.13 -16.52 -3.82
N ASP A 162 23.84 -15.26 -3.51
CA ASP A 162 23.63 -14.12 -4.43
C ASP A 162 22.99 -14.44 -5.80
N ALA A 163 21.66 -14.45 -5.89
CA ALA A 163 20.95 -14.22 -7.17
C ALA A 163 19.42 -14.00 -7.06
N ASP A 164 18.72 -14.51 -6.05
CA ASP A 164 17.31 -14.84 -6.28
C ASP A 164 16.24 -13.88 -5.77
N TYR A 165 16.57 -12.84 -4.99
CA TYR A 165 15.53 -11.90 -4.55
C TYR A 165 15.08 -10.92 -5.64
N GLU A 166 16.02 -10.43 -6.48
CA GLU A 166 15.67 -9.68 -7.70
C GLU A 166 14.81 -10.52 -8.67
N ASN A 167 14.97 -11.85 -8.65
CA ASN A 167 14.17 -12.79 -9.43
C ASN A 167 12.78 -13.04 -8.82
N ILE A 168 12.59 -12.75 -7.53
CA ILE A 168 11.36 -13.02 -6.79
C ILE A 168 10.45 -11.79 -6.71
N LEU A 169 10.99 -10.60 -6.48
CA LEU A 169 10.21 -9.36 -6.37
C LEU A 169 11.01 -8.17 -6.91
N LYS A 170 10.43 -7.46 -7.87
CA LYS A 170 11.03 -6.30 -8.52
C LYS A 170 10.03 -5.17 -8.64
N ILE A 171 10.43 -3.98 -8.21
CA ILE A 171 9.64 -2.74 -8.33
C ILE A 171 10.31 -1.83 -9.35
N ILE A 172 9.56 -1.47 -10.38
CA ILE A 172 10.01 -0.57 -11.44
C ILE A 172 9.12 0.67 -11.42
N LEU A 173 9.71 1.83 -11.15
CA LEU A 173 9.01 3.11 -11.26
C LEU A 173 8.82 3.46 -12.75
N GLU A 174 7.58 3.53 -13.20
CA GLU A 174 7.23 3.97 -14.55
C GLU A 174 7.15 5.50 -14.66
N LYS A 175 6.45 6.13 -13.71
CA LYS A 175 6.17 7.57 -13.76
C LYS A 175 6.16 8.17 -12.36
N TYR A 176 6.83 9.30 -12.19
CA TYR A 176 6.81 10.11 -10.98
C TYR A 176 6.59 11.57 -11.34
N THR A 177 5.44 12.14 -10.95
CA THR A 177 5.04 13.48 -11.39
C THR A 177 4.10 14.16 -10.40
N SER A 178 3.88 15.46 -10.61
CA SER A 178 2.89 16.25 -9.89
C SER A 178 1.84 16.84 -10.84
N HIS A 179 0.65 17.11 -10.30
CA HIS A 179 -0.51 17.52 -11.08
C HIS A 179 -0.87 18.98 -10.79
N MET A 180 -0.35 19.89 -11.61
CA MET A 180 -0.51 21.34 -11.41
C MET A 180 -1.97 21.81 -11.57
N SER A 181 -2.77 21.16 -12.42
CA SER A 181 -4.16 21.55 -12.69
C SER A 181 -5.09 21.52 -11.46
N TYR A 182 -4.70 20.86 -10.37
CA TYR A 182 -5.46 20.85 -9.12
C TYR A 182 -5.13 22.09 -8.29
N GLY A 183 -6.09 23.01 -8.20
CA GLY A 183 -5.90 24.31 -7.52
C GLY A 183 -6.45 24.41 -6.11
N ILE A 184 -7.25 23.45 -5.64
CA ILE A 184 -8.01 23.57 -4.37
C ILE A 184 -7.14 23.65 -3.11
N SER A 185 -5.91 23.15 -3.18
CA SER A 185 -4.94 23.12 -2.07
C SER A 185 -3.75 24.01 -2.40
N ASP A 186 -3.01 24.43 -1.37
CA ASP A 186 -1.70 25.06 -1.52
C ASP A 186 -0.57 24.04 -1.77
N HIS A 187 -0.92 22.75 -1.81
CA HIS A 187 -0.11 21.64 -2.30
C HIS A 187 -0.64 21.13 -3.65
N LYS A 188 0.26 20.57 -4.47
CA LYS A 188 -0.09 19.89 -5.73
C LYS A 188 0.03 18.38 -5.57
N PRO A 189 -0.98 17.57 -5.96
CA PRO A 189 -0.93 16.13 -5.85
C PRO A 189 0.30 15.54 -6.54
N VAL A 190 0.88 14.51 -5.93
CA VAL A 190 2.02 13.74 -6.46
C VAL A 190 1.58 12.30 -6.71
N THR A 191 2.01 11.73 -7.84
CA THR A 191 1.73 10.34 -8.19
C THR A 191 3.01 9.61 -8.59
N GLY A 192 3.17 8.41 -8.06
CA GLY A 192 4.16 7.41 -8.49
C GLY A 192 3.42 6.21 -9.06
N THR A 193 3.70 5.84 -10.31
CA THR A 193 3.17 4.63 -10.96
C THR A 193 4.27 3.60 -11.03
N PHE A 194 4.00 2.39 -10.55
CA PHE A 194 4.98 1.32 -10.42
C PHE A 194 4.48 0.05 -11.12
N ASN A 195 5.37 -0.61 -11.85
CA ASN A 195 5.21 -2.02 -12.19
C ASN A 195 5.86 -2.86 -11.09
N VAL A 196 5.07 -3.74 -10.49
CA VAL A 196 5.56 -4.71 -9.51
C VAL A 196 5.55 -6.08 -10.16
N GLN A 197 6.73 -6.63 -10.42
CA GLN A 197 6.93 -7.98 -10.93
C GLN A 197 7.22 -8.88 -9.75
N MET A 198 6.49 -9.99 -9.61
CA MET A 198 6.71 -10.91 -8.51
C MET A 198 6.48 -12.36 -8.94
N LYS A 199 7.30 -13.26 -8.42
CA LYS A 199 7.10 -14.70 -8.52
C LYS A 199 6.19 -15.14 -7.37
N PRO A 200 5.07 -15.83 -7.62
CA PRO A 200 4.22 -16.31 -6.54
C PRO A 200 5.00 -17.23 -5.58
N LEU A 201 5.03 -16.87 -4.28
CA LEU A 201 5.59 -17.73 -3.23
C LEU A 201 4.60 -18.82 -2.83
N ILE A 202 3.31 -18.56 -3.04
CA ILE A 202 2.23 -19.51 -2.80
C ILE A 202 1.73 -19.99 -4.16
N VAL A 203 2.17 -21.18 -4.57
CA VAL A 203 1.83 -21.79 -5.87
C VAL A 203 0.43 -22.39 -5.87
N ALA A 204 -0.07 -22.79 -4.70
CA ALA A 204 -1.42 -23.30 -4.52
C ALA A 204 -2.03 -22.70 -3.27
N ALA A 205 -3.17 -22.04 -3.44
CA ALA A 205 -4.00 -21.53 -2.36
C ALA A 205 -4.25 -22.62 -1.30
N PRO A 206 -3.84 -22.42 -0.03
CA PRO A 206 -4.12 -23.39 1.03
C PRO A 206 -5.60 -23.60 1.26
N VAL A 207 -6.43 -22.59 0.95
CA VAL A 207 -7.88 -22.71 0.85
C VAL A 207 -8.31 -22.19 -0.51
N ALA A 208 -9.10 -22.98 -1.25
CA ALA A 208 -9.74 -22.54 -2.48
C ALA A 208 -11.25 -22.61 -2.29
N VAL A 209 -11.95 -21.51 -2.57
CA VAL A 209 -13.41 -21.37 -2.45
C VAL A 209 -13.99 -21.18 -3.84
N ARG A 210 -15.14 -21.78 -4.12
CA ARG A 210 -15.85 -21.69 -5.40
C ARG A 210 -17.35 -21.59 -5.19
N ALA A 211 -17.99 -20.73 -5.95
CA ALA A 211 -19.44 -20.74 -6.09
C ALA A 211 -19.88 -21.97 -6.87
N GLU A 212 -20.87 -22.70 -6.35
CA GLU A 212 -21.48 -23.84 -7.02
C GLU A 212 -22.80 -23.39 -7.66
N GLY A 213 -22.98 -23.73 -8.94
CA GLY A 213 -24.20 -23.41 -9.69
C GLY A 213 -24.43 -21.91 -9.89
N GLU A 214 -25.67 -21.57 -10.27
CA GLU A 214 -26.13 -20.19 -10.37
C GLU A 214 -26.72 -19.74 -9.04
N TRP A 215 -26.33 -18.56 -8.58
CA TRP A 215 -26.86 -17.96 -7.37
C TRP A 215 -27.98 -16.99 -7.73
N ASN A 216 -29.04 -17.03 -6.96
CA ASN A 216 -30.14 -16.07 -7.03
C ASN A 216 -30.55 -15.67 -5.61
N ALA A 217 -31.32 -14.60 -5.49
CA ALA A 217 -31.74 -14.05 -4.20
C ALA A 217 -32.69 -14.96 -3.42
N ASP A 218 -33.35 -15.89 -4.12
CA ASP A 218 -34.47 -16.67 -3.59
C ASP A 218 -33.99 -17.99 -2.95
N HIS A 219 -32.72 -18.35 -3.15
CA HIS A 219 -32.14 -19.61 -2.70
C HIS A 219 -30.78 -19.40 -2.05
N ASP A 220 -30.41 -20.33 -1.18
CA ASP A 220 -29.11 -20.31 -0.53
C ASP A 220 -27.98 -20.51 -1.55
N ALA A 221 -26.92 -19.72 -1.39
CA ALA A 221 -25.73 -19.84 -2.21
C ALA A 221 -24.92 -21.06 -1.75
N LEU A 222 -24.83 -22.06 -2.62
CA LEU A 222 -23.96 -23.20 -2.38
C LEU A 222 -22.52 -22.85 -2.74
N ILE A 223 -21.62 -23.12 -1.82
CA ILE A 223 -20.18 -22.93 -1.98
C ILE A 223 -19.50 -24.27 -1.80
N SER A 224 -18.49 -24.54 -2.64
CA SER A 224 -17.50 -25.55 -2.35
C SER A 224 -16.20 -24.91 -1.90
N TYR A 225 -15.54 -25.51 -0.91
CA TYR A 225 -14.19 -25.13 -0.53
C TYR A 225 -13.31 -26.36 -0.39
N SER A 226 -12.03 -26.19 -0.71
CA SER A 226 -11.02 -27.22 -0.55
C SER A 226 -9.83 -26.68 0.22
N VAL A 227 -9.26 -27.53 1.06
CA VAL A 227 -8.17 -27.18 1.97
C VAL A 227 -6.97 -28.05 1.65
N ALA A 228 -5.77 -27.45 1.64
CA ALA A 228 -4.52 -28.19 1.47
C ALA A 228 -4.30 -29.14 2.65
N LYS A 229 -3.72 -30.31 2.37
CA LYS A 229 -3.59 -31.42 3.33
C LYS A 229 -2.98 -31.02 4.69
N ASP A 230 -2.04 -30.09 4.68
CA ASP A 230 -1.30 -29.66 5.88
C ASP A 230 -1.76 -28.28 6.41
N PHE A 231 -2.88 -27.75 5.91
CA PHE A 231 -3.41 -26.48 6.40
C PHE A 231 -4.12 -26.69 7.74
N PRO A 232 -3.72 -25.98 8.81
CA PRO A 232 -4.31 -26.13 10.13
C PRO A 232 -5.73 -25.54 10.17
N SER A 233 -6.76 -26.40 10.08
CA SER A 233 -8.16 -25.99 10.22
C SER A 233 -8.62 -25.92 11.68
N SER A 234 -9.55 -25.01 11.96
CA SER A 234 -10.22 -24.76 13.24
C SER A 234 -11.73 -24.83 13.06
N THR A 235 -12.48 -25.19 14.11
CA THR A 235 -13.95 -25.05 14.14
C THR A 235 -14.41 -23.59 14.18
N TRP A 236 -13.46 -22.67 14.38
CA TRP A 236 -13.67 -21.22 14.32
C TRP A 236 -13.25 -20.63 12.97
N ASP A 237 -12.93 -21.45 11.96
CA ASP A 237 -12.71 -20.92 10.62
C ASP A 237 -14.07 -20.65 9.95
N TRP A 238 -14.17 -19.61 9.13
CA TRP A 238 -15.42 -19.24 8.47
C TRP A 238 -15.17 -18.73 7.04
N ILE A 239 -16.20 -18.82 6.22
CA ILE A 239 -16.21 -18.32 4.84
C ILE A 239 -17.19 -17.16 4.79
N GLY A 240 -16.69 -15.99 4.40
CA GLY A 240 -17.44 -14.74 4.29
C GLY A 240 -17.78 -14.41 2.84
N LEU A 241 -18.91 -13.76 2.66
CA LEU A 241 -19.33 -13.16 1.40
C LEU A 241 -19.35 -11.65 1.55
N TYR A 242 -18.65 -10.94 0.69
CA TYR A 242 -18.41 -9.50 0.78
C TYR A 242 -19.01 -8.76 -0.43
N PRO A 243 -19.39 -7.49 -0.28
CA PRO A 243 -19.62 -6.64 -1.45
C PRO A 243 -18.29 -6.37 -2.16
N VAL A 244 -18.32 -6.28 -3.49
CA VAL A 244 -17.16 -5.82 -4.27
C VAL A 244 -16.74 -4.43 -3.79
N GLY A 245 -15.48 -4.30 -3.38
CA GLY A 245 -14.93 -3.04 -2.84
C GLY A 245 -15.04 -2.85 -1.32
N PHE A 246 -15.28 -3.93 -0.56
CA PHE A 246 -15.20 -3.91 0.90
C PHE A 246 -13.85 -3.38 1.42
N ARG A 247 -13.85 -2.82 2.63
CA ARG A 247 -12.68 -2.12 3.22
C ARG A 247 -12.17 -2.77 4.50
N HIS A 248 -12.98 -3.62 5.12
CA HIS A 248 -12.65 -4.31 6.36
C HIS A 248 -13.18 -5.74 6.33
N THR A 249 -12.49 -6.66 7.01
CA THR A 249 -12.94 -8.06 7.18
C THR A 249 -14.27 -8.24 7.90
N LYS A 250 -14.84 -7.17 8.45
CA LYS A 250 -16.15 -7.17 9.12
C LYS A 250 -17.27 -6.68 8.21
N ASP A 251 -16.94 -6.30 6.97
CA ASP A 251 -17.90 -5.81 5.97
C ASP A 251 -18.60 -6.96 5.24
N TYR A 252 -18.63 -8.17 5.82
CA TYR A 252 -19.30 -9.31 5.20
C TYR A 252 -20.81 -9.08 5.16
N VAL A 253 -21.45 -9.50 4.06
CA VAL A 253 -22.90 -9.59 3.90
C VAL A 253 -23.45 -10.75 4.71
N THR A 254 -22.78 -11.90 4.63
CA THR A 254 -23.13 -13.14 5.32
C THR A 254 -21.89 -14.02 5.45
N TYR A 255 -21.94 -15.04 6.31
CA TYR A 255 -20.85 -15.97 6.52
C TYR A 255 -21.37 -17.36 6.91
N ALA A 256 -20.53 -18.37 6.76
CA ALA A 256 -20.76 -19.70 7.32
C ALA A 256 -19.51 -20.26 7.97
N TRP A 257 -19.68 -21.00 9.06
CA TRP A 257 -18.57 -21.68 9.73
C TRP A 257 -18.12 -22.91 8.94
N VAL A 258 -16.80 -23.11 8.93
CA VAL A 258 -16.15 -24.30 8.41
C VAL A 258 -16.33 -25.38 9.49
N LYS A 259 -17.19 -26.38 9.20
CA LYS A 259 -17.67 -27.47 10.09
C LYS A 259 -18.98 -27.17 10.86
N ASP A 260 -20.08 -27.04 10.14
CA ASP A 260 -21.41 -27.41 10.65
C ASP A 260 -22.06 -28.42 9.67
N ASP A 261 -22.02 -29.70 10.08
CA ASP A 261 -22.92 -30.85 9.83
C ASP A 261 -23.72 -31.08 8.53
N GLU A 262 -23.49 -30.40 7.41
CA GLU A 262 -24.09 -30.78 6.11
C GLU A 262 -23.03 -31.12 5.05
N ILE A 263 -22.42 -32.30 5.18
CA ILE A 263 -21.33 -32.75 4.30
C ILE A 263 -21.86 -33.73 3.24
N SER A 264 -21.89 -33.31 1.98
CA SER A 264 -21.80 -34.24 0.84
C SER A 264 -20.34 -34.37 0.42
N PHE A 265 -19.74 -35.54 0.68
CA PHE A 265 -18.38 -35.86 0.27
C PHE A 265 -18.39 -36.27 -1.22
N SER A 266 -17.64 -35.58 -2.07
CA SER A 266 -17.35 -36.05 -3.43
C SER A 266 -15.84 -36.22 -3.60
N GLU A 267 -15.37 -37.46 -3.62
CA GLU A 267 -14.00 -37.78 -4.03
C GLU A 267 -13.90 -37.61 -5.55
N ASP A 268 -13.43 -36.46 -6.00
CA ASP A 268 -13.11 -36.26 -7.41
C ASP A 268 -11.67 -36.71 -7.67
N CYS A 269 -11.52 -37.83 -8.38
CA CYS A 269 -10.29 -38.63 -8.51
C CYS A 269 -9.15 -37.94 -9.31
N ASN A 270 -9.38 -36.74 -9.85
CA ASN A 270 -8.42 -36.08 -10.75
C ASN A 270 -7.58 -34.95 -10.14
N GLN A 271 -7.73 -34.65 -8.83
CA GLN A 271 -6.80 -33.76 -8.11
C GLN A 271 -6.25 -34.49 -6.89
N LYS A 272 -5.04 -35.06 -7.02
CA LYS A 272 -4.34 -35.73 -5.93
C LYS A 272 -4.27 -34.81 -4.70
N HIS A 273 -5.00 -35.21 -3.64
CA HIS A 273 -4.92 -34.75 -2.25
C HIS A 273 -5.56 -33.41 -1.84
N ARG A 274 -6.81 -33.13 -2.25
CA ARG A 274 -7.65 -32.13 -1.57
C ARG A 274 -9.04 -32.69 -1.28
N ALA A 275 -9.45 -32.65 -0.01
CA ALA A 275 -10.85 -32.87 0.35
C ALA A 275 -11.64 -31.58 0.03
N THR A 276 -12.86 -31.77 -0.49
CA THR A 276 -13.77 -30.68 -0.84
C THR A 276 -15.01 -30.80 0.03
N TRP A 277 -15.41 -29.68 0.62
CA TRP A 277 -16.61 -29.56 1.45
C TRP A 277 -17.55 -28.56 0.83
N LYS A 278 -18.82 -28.63 1.23
CA LYS A 278 -19.86 -27.71 0.79
C LYS A 278 -20.50 -27.01 1.98
N VAL A 279 -20.89 -25.76 1.78
CA VAL A 279 -21.58 -24.95 2.79
C VAL A 279 -22.56 -23.99 2.11
N TYR A 280 -23.66 -23.69 2.79
CA TYR A 280 -24.67 -22.75 2.33
C TYR A 280 -24.46 -21.37 2.96
N LEU A 281 -24.62 -20.33 2.14
CA LEU A 281 -24.76 -18.96 2.61
C LEU A 281 -26.19 -18.48 2.41
N HIS A 282 -26.78 -18.03 3.51
CA HIS A 282 -28.13 -17.47 3.52
C HIS A 282 -28.10 -15.97 3.19
N PHE A 283 -28.92 -15.57 2.21
CA PHE A 283 -29.10 -14.17 1.83
C PHE A 283 -30.26 -13.53 2.61
N THR A 284 -30.05 -12.29 3.08
CA THR A 284 -31.11 -11.50 3.75
C THR A 284 -31.57 -10.30 2.93
N SER A 285 -30.82 -9.89 1.89
CA SER A 285 -31.26 -8.92 0.86
C SER A 285 -30.32 -8.95 -0.36
N CYS A 286 -30.85 -8.64 -1.55
CA CYS A 286 -30.13 -8.77 -2.81
C CYS A 286 -30.09 -7.46 -3.59
N THR A 287 -28.93 -6.79 -3.61
CA THR A 287 -28.48 -5.90 -4.70
C THR A 287 -26.98 -5.62 -4.54
N ALA A 288 -26.10 -6.54 -4.93
CA ALA A 288 -24.67 -6.24 -5.06
C ALA A 288 -23.93 -7.28 -5.92
N GLN A 289 -22.84 -6.83 -6.56
CA GLN A 289 -21.79 -7.71 -7.03
C GLN A 289 -21.02 -8.20 -5.80
N LEU A 290 -20.86 -9.51 -5.63
CA LEU A 290 -20.33 -10.12 -4.41
C LEU A 290 -18.98 -10.81 -4.65
N PHE A 291 -18.19 -10.92 -3.58
CA PHE A 291 -16.85 -11.51 -3.54
C PHE A 291 -16.77 -12.54 -2.41
N LEU A 292 -16.24 -13.72 -2.71
CA LEU A 292 -16.07 -14.81 -1.75
C LEU A 292 -14.67 -14.80 -1.11
N GLU A 293 -14.60 -14.98 0.20
CA GLU A 293 -13.34 -15.05 0.94
C GLU A 293 -13.40 -16.10 2.07
N ALA A 294 -12.34 -16.90 2.22
CA ALA A 294 -12.17 -17.77 3.39
C ALA A 294 -11.25 -17.10 4.41
N ILE A 295 -11.70 -17.02 5.66
CA ILE A 295 -10.97 -16.36 6.75
C ILE A 295 -10.75 -17.37 7.86
N SER A 296 -9.48 -17.61 8.21
CA SER A 296 -9.14 -18.38 9.41
C SER A 296 -9.21 -17.48 10.64
N ALA A 297 -9.73 -18.01 11.76
CA ALA A 297 -9.69 -17.30 13.05
C ALA A 297 -8.30 -17.27 13.70
N ARG A 298 -7.26 -17.79 13.04
CA ARG A 298 -5.87 -17.63 13.46
C ARG A 298 -5.25 -16.43 12.72
N PRO A 299 -4.34 -15.66 13.35
CA PRO A 299 -3.83 -14.40 12.78
C PRO A 299 -3.13 -14.54 11.42
N ILE A 300 -2.79 -15.75 10.99
CA ILE A 300 -1.68 -15.92 10.04
C ILE A 300 -2.09 -15.82 8.57
N LEU A 301 -3.32 -16.13 8.11
CA LEU A 301 -3.62 -16.06 6.66
C LEU A 301 -5.05 -15.55 6.34
N GLN A 302 -5.15 -14.33 5.81
CA GLN A 302 -6.25 -13.90 4.95
C GLN A 302 -5.89 -14.24 3.50
N PHE A 303 -6.65 -15.13 2.87
CA PHE A 303 -6.44 -15.51 1.48
C PHE A 303 -7.47 -14.83 0.59
N PHE A 304 -7.02 -13.82 -0.16
CA PHE A 304 -7.82 -13.16 -1.19
C PHE A 304 -7.85 -14.00 -2.46
N LEU A 305 -8.80 -14.94 -2.54
CA LEU A 305 -9.07 -15.70 -3.76
C LEU A 305 -10.57 -15.80 -3.97
N GLY A 306 -11.08 -14.95 -4.83
CA GLY A 306 -12.50 -14.94 -5.18
C GLY A 306 -12.70 -14.87 -6.70
N THR A 307 -13.60 -15.72 -7.18
CA THR A 307 -14.26 -15.60 -8.48
C THR A 307 -15.39 -14.58 -8.38
N THR A 308 -15.57 -13.74 -9.40
CA THR A 308 -16.75 -12.88 -9.50
C THR A 308 -17.95 -13.67 -10.01
N SER A 309 -19.06 -13.65 -9.27
CA SER A 309 -20.36 -14.10 -9.77
C SER A 309 -21.32 -12.90 -9.83
N THR A 310 -22.06 -12.80 -10.93
CA THR A 310 -23.10 -11.79 -11.12
C THR A 310 -24.42 -12.42 -10.71
N LEU A 311 -25.01 -11.95 -9.61
CA LEU A 311 -26.38 -12.27 -9.23
C LEU A 311 -27.32 -11.51 -10.18
N TYR A 312 -28.10 -12.23 -10.98
CA TYR A 312 -29.17 -11.65 -11.79
C TYR A 312 -30.47 -11.66 -10.97
N SER A 313 -31.11 -10.49 -10.85
CA SER A 313 -32.51 -10.41 -10.42
C SER A 313 -33.40 -10.69 -11.64
N HIS A 314 -34.35 -11.62 -11.50
CA HIS A 314 -35.47 -11.69 -12.44
C HIS A 314 -36.57 -10.69 -12.08
#